data_AF-U2RRQ9-F1
#
_entry.id   AF-U2RRQ9-F1
#
_cell.length_a   1.000
_cell.length_b   1.000
_cell.length_c   1.000
_cell.angle_alpha   90.00
_cell.angle_beta   90.00
_cell.angle_gamma   90.00
#
_symmetry.space_group_name_H-M   'P 1'
#
loop_
_entity.id
_entity.type
_entity.pdbx_description
1 polymer ?
#
loop_
_entity_poly.entity_id
_entity_poly.type
_entity_poly.pdbx_seq_one_letter_code
_entity_poly.pdbx_strand_id
1 'polypeptide(L)'
;MASGGGATNAGDRRWRIGGALALLVPIAAVTFLVATVVNGLPDAPTPDDARGEAAAILREVDAADLGALRTRFATPYPPGADELYANCRVIAPEARGIEVSGRGDFPASFVITVVGAARQDPERHASCAFSLVRKDRHWTIGVR
;
A
#
# COMPACT_ATOMS: atom_id res chain seq x y z
N MET A 1 51.43 48.29 38.13
CA MET A 1 50.22 47.92 38.91
C MET A 1 49.07 47.79 37.92
N ALA A 2 48.36 46.65 37.96
CA ALA A 2 47.02 46.30 37.46
C ALA A 2 46.45 47.06 36.23
N SER A 3 45.79 46.48 35.22
CA SER A 3 45.26 45.13 34.97
C SER A 3 44.35 45.21 33.72
N GLY A 4 44.34 44.15 32.90
CA GLY A 4 43.20 43.74 32.05
C GLY A 4 42.99 44.51 30.75
N GLY A 5 42.70 43.91 29.60
CA GLY A 5 42.36 42.53 29.28
C GLY A 5 41.33 42.50 28.14
N GLY A 6 41.52 41.60 27.16
CA GLY A 6 40.52 41.21 26.15
C GLY A 6 40.80 41.78 24.75
N ALA A 7 41.39 41.03 23.82
CA ALA A 7 40.77 40.01 22.96
C ALA A 7 39.96 40.64 21.79
N THR A 8 40.15 40.36 20.50
CA THR A 8 41.01 39.42 19.76
C THR A 8 40.89 39.69 18.25
N ASN A 9 42.02 39.54 17.53
CA ASN A 9 42.25 38.86 16.24
C ASN A 9 41.49 39.32 14.97
N ALA A 10 42.20 39.87 13.97
CA ALA A 10 42.98 39.20 12.91
C ALA A 10 42.12 39.07 11.62
N GLY A 11 42.54 39.47 10.42
CA GLY A 11 43.89 39.50 9.89
C GLY A 11 44.04 38.38 8.85
N ASP A 12 43.80 38.74 7.59
CA ASP A 12 44.40 38.17 6.37
C ASP A 12 44.03 36.79 5.78
N ARG A 13 44.11 36.82 4.44
CA ARG A 13 44.61 35.79 3.50
C ARG A 13 43.64 34.74 2.93
N ARG A 14 43.15 35.09 1.73
CA ARG A 14 43.29 34.36 0.44
C ARG A 14 43.74 32.88 0.56
N TRP A 15 42.78 31.95 0.44
CA TRP A 15 43.04 30.55 0.13
C TRP A 15 42.50 30.21 -1.25
N ARG A 16 43.41 29.76 -2.14
CA ARG A 16 43.07 28.92 -3.28
C ARG A 16 42.77 27.52 -2.73
N ILE A 17 41.55 27.04 -2.92
CA ILE A 17 41.14 25.64 -2.80
C ILE A 17 40.47 25.34 -4.15
N GLY A 18 40.91 24.44 -5.02
CA GLY A 18 41.62 23.20 -4.74
C GLY A 18 40.61 22.09 -4.44
N GLY A 19 39.72 21.77 -5.39
CA GLY A 19 38.89 20.56 -5.31
C GLY A 19 37.44 20.75 -5.73
N ALA A 20 37.13 20.38 -6.97
CA ALA A 20 35.85 19.84 -7.43
C ALA A 20 36.07 19.56 -8.94
N LEU A 21 36.30 18.35 -9.46
CA LEU A 21 35.52 17.14 -9.18
C LEU A 21 34.09 17.53 -8.79
N ALA A 22 33.50 18.43 -9.56
CA ALA A 22 32.08 18.69 -9.56
C ALA A 22 31.44 17.42 -10.09
N LEU A 23 31.18 16.54 -9.13
CA LEU A 23 30.43 15.32 -9.16
C LEU A 23 29.87 15.00 -10.55
N LEU A 24 30.48 14.00 -11.18
CA LEU A 24 29.73 13.00 -11.93
C LEU A 24 28.72 12.38 -10.93
N VAL A 25 27.64 13.10 -10.64
CA VAL A 25 26.43 12.46 -10.14
C VAL A 25 26.08 11.52 -11.28
N PRO A 26 26.11 10.19 -11.08
CA PRO A 26 25.76 9.28 -12.13
C PRO A 26 24.37 9.70 -12.59
N ILE A 27 24.20 9.98 -13.88
CA ILE A 27 22.93 10.44 -14.45
C ILE A 27 21.79 9.51 -14.00
N ALA A 28 22.09 8.23 -13.74
CA ALA A 28 21.24 7.25 -13.09
C ALA A 28 20.62 7.71 -11.73
N ALA A 29 21.41 8.31 -10.84
CA ALA A 29 20.94 8.83 -9.56
C ALA A 29 20.04 10.06 -9.73
N VAL A 30 20.35 10.93 -10.70
CA VAL A 30 19.47 12.07 -11.04
C VAL A 30 18.17 11.58 -11.67
N THR A 31 18.21 10.60 -12.57
CA THR A 31 16.99 10.03 -13.16
C THR A 31 16.14 9.29 -12.14
N PHE A 32 16.75 8.65 -11.13
CA PHE A 32 16.01 7.99 -10.05
C PHE A 32 15.34 9.02 -9.13
N LEU A 33 16.04 10.12 -8.82
CA LEU A 33 15.50 11.22 -8.03
C LEU A 33 14.39 11.97 -8.79
N VAL A 34 14.58 12.21 -10.10
CA VAL A 34 13.56 12.82 -10.96
C VAL A 34 12.38 11.87 -11.14
N ALA A 35 12.59 10.56 -11.30
CA ALA A 35 11.49 9.60 -11.38
C ALA A 35 10.68 9.55 -10.07
N THR A 36 11.32 9.64 -8.90
CA THR A 36 10.62 9.69 -7.60
C THR A 36 9.95 11.03 -7.34
N VAL A 37 10.53 12.15 -7.77
CA VAL A 37 9.95 13.50 -7.64
C VAL A 37 8.82 13.74 -8.64
N VAL A 38 8.92 13.21 -9.87
CA VAL A 38 7.91 13.36 -10.93
C VAL A 38 6.76 12.35 -10.76
N ASN A 39 7.01 11.14 -10.22
CA ASN A 39 5.92 10.18 -9.98
C ASN A 39 5.29 10.26 -8.58
N GLY A 40 5.88 11.02 -7.65
CA GLY A 40 5.46 11.07 -6.25
C GLY A 40 5.54 9.70 -5.56
N LEU A 41 5.69 9.68 -4.23
CA LEU A 41 5.21 8.50 -3.52
C LEU A 41 3.72 8.36 -3.86
N PRO A 42 3.23 7.14 -4.19
CA PRO A 42 1.79 6.96 -4.38
C PRO A 42 1.07 7.42 -3.11
N ASP A 43 0.01 8.20 -3.27
CA ASP A 43 -0.83 8.62 -2.15
C ASP A 43 -1.23 7.39 -1.31
N ALA A 44 -1.19 7.57 0.00
CA ALA A 44 -1.62 6.55 0.94
C ALA A 44 -3.06 6.13 0.58
N PRO A 45 -3.32 4.83 0.38
CA PRO A 45 -4.67 4.39 0.03
C PRO A 45 -5.64 4.71 1.17
N THR A 46 -6.86 5.05 0.79
CA THR A 46 -7.97 5.29 1.71
C THR A 46 -8.79 4.01 1.95
N PRO A 47 -9.62 3.96 3.00
CA PRO A 47 -10.60 2.89 3.17
C PRO A 47 -11.58 2.75 1.99
N ASP A 48 -11.88 3.84 1.29
CA ASP A 48 -12.76 3.82 0.12
C ASP A 48 -12.08 3.17 -1.09
N ASP A 49 -10.76 3.39 -1.28
CA ASP A 49 -9.97 2.68 -2.29
C ASP A 49 -9.98 1.17 -2.02
N ALA A 50 -9.78 0.77 -0.77
CA ALA A 50 -9.83 -0.63 -0.36
C ALA A 50 -11.24 -1.23 -0.52
N ARG A 51 -12.31 -0.46 -0.29
CA ARG A 51 -13.69 -0.89 -0.55
C ARG A 51 -13.94 -1.12 -2.04
N GLY A 52 -13.46 -0.20 -2.90
CA GLY A 52 -13.55 -0.34 -4.35
C GLY A 52 -12.83 -1.58 -4.87
N GLU A 53 -11.64 -1.85 -4.34
CA GLU A 53 -10.86 -3.03 -4.67
C GLU A 53 -11.53 -4.33 -4.18
N ALA A 54 -12.05 -4.33 -2.95
CA ALA A 54 -12.83 -5.45 -2.43
C ALA A 54 -14.06 -5.75 -3.30
N ALA A 55 -14.75 -4.72 -3.78
CA ALA A 55 -15.88 -4.89 -4.70
C ALA A 55 -15.46 -5.44 -6.08
N ALA A 56 -14.24 -5.16 -6.56
CA ALA A 56 -13.70 -5.77 -7.77
C ALA A 56 -13.42 -7.26 -7.58
N ILE A 57 -12.79 -7.64 -6.48
CA ILE A 57 -12.52 -9.04 -6.12
C ILE A 57 -13.81 -9.84 -5.99
N LEU A 58 -14.81 -9.27 -5.31
CA LEU A 58 -16.08 -9.95 -5.13
C LEU A 58 -16.84 -10.15 -6.46
N ARG A 59 -16.65 -9.27 -7.45
CA ARG A 59 -17.17 -9.50 -8.82
C ARG A 59 -16.50 -10.69 -9.50
N GLU A 60 -15.20 -10.90 -9.29
CA GLU A 60 -14.48 -12.09 -9.80
C GLU A 60 -14.97 -13.38 -9.11
N VAL A 61 -15.23 -13.30 -7.80
CA VAL A 61 -15.88 -14.40 -7.05
C VAL A 61 -17.26 -14.71 -7.62
N ASP A 62 -18.09 -13.69 -7.86
CA ASP A 62 -19.44 -13.85 -8.42
C ASP A 62 -19.43 -14.42 -9.84
N ALA A 63 -18.42 -14.06 -10.64
CA ALA A 63 -18.19 -14.59 -11.98
C ALA A 63 -17.58 -16.00 -12.00
N ALA A 64 -17.23 -16.56 -10.83
CA ALA A 64 -16.48 -17.80 -10.69
C ALA A 64 -15.13 -17.80 -11.43
N ASP A 65 -14.51 -16.63 -11.60
CA ASP A 65 -13.22 -16.47 -12.29
C ASP A 65 -12.06 -16.71 -11.31
N LEU A 66 -11.82 -17.99 -11.01
CA LEU A 66 -10.70 -18.41 -10.17
C LEU A 66 -9.33 -18.06 -10.79
N GLY A 67 -9.26 -17.89 -12.10
CA GLY A 67 -8.05 -17.49 -12.80
C GLY A 67 -7.66 -16.06 -12.46
N ALA A 68 -8.61 -15.13 -12.59
CA ALA A 68 -8.42 -13.73 -12.18
C ALA A 68 -8.08 -13.63 -10.69
N LEU A 69 -8.85 -14.31 -9.82
CA LEU A 69 -8.65 -14.26 -8.38
C LEU A 69 -7.26 -14.77 -7.97
N ARG A 70 -6.75 -15.81 -8.63
CA ARG A 70 -5.40 -16.36 -8.40
C ARG A 70 -4.28 -15.34 -8.61
N THR A 71 -4.45 -14.42 -9.56
CA THR A 71 -3.45 -13.39 -9.86
C THR A 71 -3.37 -12.30 -8.80
N ARG A 72 -4.38 -12.20 -7.92
CA ARG A 72 -4.45 -11.18 -6.86
C ARG A 72 -3.80 -11.62 -5.55
N PHE A 73 -3.39 -12.88 -5.39
CA PHE A 73 -2.69 -13.31 -4.19
C PHE A 73 -1.19 -12.98 -4.27
N ALA A 74 -0.57 -12.71 -3.11
CA ALA A 74 0.86 -12.43 -3.03
C ALA A 74 1.74 -13.63 -3.42
N THR A 75 1.22 -14.85 -3.26
CA THR A 75 1.84 -16.09 -3.72
C THR A 75 0.89 -16.83 -4.65
N PRO A 76 1.40 -17.69 -5.54
CA PRO A 76 0.55 -18.55 -6.35
C PRO A 76 -0.26 -19.48 -5.42
N TYR A 77 -1.54 -19.16 -5.24
CA TYR A 77 -2.52 -19.95 -4.51
C TYR A 77 -2.17 -20.25 -3.04
N PRO A 78 -2.35 -19.28 -2.13
CA PRO A 78 -2.06 -19.47 -0.72
C PRO A 78 -3.03 -20.45 -0.06
N PRO A 79 -2.63 -21.09 1.06
CA PRO A 79 -3.55 -21.83 1.92
C PRO A 79 -4.78 -20.99 2.26
N GLY A 80 -5.97 -21.60 2.18
CA GLY A 80 -7.24 -20.94 2.44
C GLY A 80 -7.82 -20.13 1.27
N ALA A 81 -7.16 -20.05 0.11
CA ALA A 81 -7.74 -19.37 -1.07
C ALA A 81 -9.08 -19.98 -1.51
N ASP A 82 -9.20 -21.30 -1.47
CA ASP A 82 -10.46 -22.01 -1.76
C ASP A 82 -11.54 -21.72 -0.72
N GLU A 83 -11.15 -21.61 0.55
CA GLU A 83 -12.08 -21.31 1.65
C GLU A 83 -12.58 -19.87 1.55
N LEU A 84 -11.71 -18.90 1.25
CA LEU A 84 -12.09 -17.52 0.97
C LEU A 84 -13.12 -17.48 -0.16
N TYR A 85 -12.84 -18.15 -1.28
CA TYR A 85 -13.77 -18.22 -2.41
C TYR A 85 -15.10 -18.88 -2.00
N ALA A 86 -15.05 -20.01 -1.31
CA ALA A 86 -16.23 -20.75 -0.87
C ALA A 86 -17.09 -19.95 0.12
N ASN A 87 -16.48 -19.19 1.02
CA ASN A 87 -17.20 -18.37 2.00
C ASN A 87 -17.81 -17.13 1.34
N CYS A 88 -17.06 -16.43 0.48
CA CYS A 88 -17.57 -15.21 -0.15
C CYS A 88 -18.64 -15.49 -1.21
N ARG A 89 -18.57 -16.60 -1.95
CA ARG A 89 -19.57 -16.94 -2.98
C ARG A 89 -20.96 -17.28 -2.41
N VAL A 90 -21.01 -17.65 -1.13
CA VAL A 90 -22.27 -17.99 -0.44
C VAL A 90 -23.11 -16.74 -0.18
N ILE A 91 -22.52 -15.55 -0.16
CA ILE A 91 -23.23 -14.31 0.07
C ILE A 91 -23.88 -13.83 -1.24
N ALA A 92 -25.15 -13.41 -1.17
CA ALA A 92 -25.86 -12.85 -2.32
C ALA A 92 -25.25 -11.49 -2.75
N PRO A 93 -24.91 -11.28 -4.03
CA PRO A 93 -24.24 -10.05 -4.51
C PRO A 93 -25.02 -8.77 -4.21
N GLU A 94 -26.35 -8.83 -4.31
CA GLU A 94 -27.28 -7.72 -4.12
C GLU A 94 -27.55 -7.37 -2.65
N ALA A 95 -27.21 -8.28 -1.72
CA ALA A 95 -27.54 -8.14 -0.30
C ALA A 95 -26.28 -8.09 0.60
N ARG A 96 -25.10 -7.81 0.03
CA ARG A 96 -23.85 -7.73 0.77
C ARG A 96 -23.45 -6.30 1.12
N GLY A 97 -23.07 -6.09 2.38
CA GLY A 97 -22.31 -4.93 2.83
C GLY A 97 -20.82 -5.23 2.87
N ILE A 98 -19.99 -4.23 2.55
CA ILE A 98 -18.53 -4.30 2.66
C ILE A 98 -18.06 -3.34 3.74
N GLU A 99 -17.60 -3.90 4.84
CA GLU A 99 -16.95 -3.18 5.92
C GLU A 99 -15.43 -3.22 5.72
N VAL A 100 -14.80 -2.07 5.93
CA VAL A 100 -13.37 -1.90 5.78
C VAL A 100 -12.82 -1.34 7.08
N SER A 101 -11.83 -2.03 7.64
CA SER A 101 -11.07 -1.55 8.79
C SER A 101 -9.58 -1.66 8.50
N GLY A 102 -8.75 -0.75 8.99
CA GLY A 102 -7.31 -0.77 8.70
C GLY A 102 -6.71 0.61 8.59
N ARG A 103 -5.47 0.67 8.12
CA ARG A 103 -4.73 1.92 7.96
C ARG A 103 -4.05 1.97 6.59
N GLY A 104 -4.02 3.17 6.02
CA GLY A 104 -3.27 3.48 4.80
C GLY A 104 -1.77 3.65 5.01
N ASP A 105 -1.29 3.54 6.25
CA ASP A 105 0.13 3.67 6.60
C ASP A 105 0.94 2.47 6.07
N PHE A 106 2.15 2.71 5.57
CA PHE A 106 2.94 1.69 4.89
C PHE A 106 3.45 0.55 5.82
N PRO A 107 3.24 -0.75 5.47
CA PRO A 107 2.45 -1.24 4.34
C PRO A 107 0.95 -1.09 4.61
N ALA A 108 0.24 -0.47 3.67
CA ALA A 108 -1.19 -0.22 3.83
C ALA A 108 -1.93 -1.55 3.87
N SER A 109 -2.69 -1.77 4.94
CA SER A 109 -3.33 -3.04 5.24
C SER A 109 -4.75 -2.79 5.73
N PHE A 110 -5.69 -3.40 5.03
CA PHE A 110 -7.11 -3.31 5.32
C PHE A 110 -7.67 -4.70 5.51
N VAL A 111 -8.47 -4.87 6.56
CA VAL A 111 -9.33 -6.02 6.77
C VAL A 111 -10.67 -5.69 6.14
N ILE A 112 -11.09 -6.57 5.25
CA ILE A 112 -12.37 -6.54 4.57
C ILE A 112 -13.27 -7.57 5.23
N THR A 113 -14.41 -7.12 5.72
CA THR A 113 -15.49 -7.98 6.20
C THR A 113 -16.68 -7.79 5.28
N VAL A 114 -17.17 -8.89 4.73
CA VAL A 114 -18.37 -8.91 3.90
C VAL A 114 -19.45 -9.62 4.70
N VAL A 115 -20.60 -8.98 4.84
CA VAL A 115 -21.75 -9.55 5.55
C VAL A 115 -22.98 -9.36 4.67
N GLY A 116 -23.84 -10.37 4.58
CA GLY A 116 -25.07 -10.27 3.82
C GLY A 116 -25.98 -11.47 3.99
N ALA A 117 -27.05 -11.49 3.20
CA ALA A 117 -27.92 -12.66 3.10
C ALA A 117 -27.22 -13.79 2.34
N ALA A 118 -27.43 -15.04 2.76
CA ALA A 118 -26.93 -16.20 2.04
C ALA A 118 -27.75 -16.42 0.75
N ARG A 119 -27.05 -16.74 -0.34
CA ARG A 119 -27.62 -16.92 -1.69
C ARG A 119 -28.66 -18.04 -1.77
N GLN A 120 -28.48 -19.11 -0.99
CA GLN A 120 -29.39 -20.27 -0.99
C GLN A 120 -30.53 -20.15 0.02
N ASP A 121 -30.37 -19.29 1.03
CA ASP A 121 -31.33 -19.11 2.11
C ASP A 121 -31.27 -17.64 2.59
N PRO A 122 -32.08 -16.75 2.00
CA PRO A 122 -32.04 -15.32 2.31
C PRO A 122 -32.37 -14.97 3.77
N GLU A 123 -32.99 -15.88 4.52
CA GLU A 123 -33.25 -15.71 5.96
C GLU A 123 -32.00 -15.93 6.82
N ARG A 124 -30.95 -16.54 6.24
CA ARG A 124 -29.66 -16.74 6.90
C ARG A 124 -28.67 -15.64 6.53
N HIS A 125 -27.90 -15.24 7.53
CA HIS A 125 -26.75 -14.38 7.32
C HIS A 125 -25.49 -15.22 7.06
N ALA A 126 -24.67 -14.74 6.14
CA ALA A 126 -23.33 -15.25 5.90
C ALA A 126 -22.32 -14.12 5.96
N SER A 127 -21.10 -14.47 6.33
CA SER A 127 -19.98 -13.53 6.32
C SER A 127 -18.74 -14.18 5.72
N CYS A 128 -17.90 -13.35 5.11
CA CYS A 128 -16.56 -13.72 4.70
C CYS A 128 -15.60 -12.58 5.03
N ALA A 129 -14.34 -12.89 5.28
CA ALA A 129 -13.34 -11.88 5.57
C ALA A 129 -12.02 -12.21 4.87
N PHE A 130 -11.32 -11.17 4.46
CA PHE A 130 -9.98 -11.26 3.87
C PHE A 130 -9.23 -9.95 4.12
N SER A 131 -7.91 -9.95 3.93
CA SER A 131 -7.14 -8.71 3.98
C SER A 131 -6.75 -8.25 2.59
N LEU A 132 -6.63 -6.93 2.44
CA LEU A 132 -6.02 -6.27 1.30
C LEU A 132 -4.75 -5.57 1.75
N VAL A 133 -3.65 -5.89 1.08
CA VAL A 133 -2.37 -5.22 1.30
C VAL A 133 -2.00 -4.47 0.03
N ARG A 134 -1.66 -3.19 0.13
CA ARG A 134 -1.17 -2.40 -1.01
C ARG A 134 0.35 -2.31 -0.95
N LYS A 135 1.02 -2.78 -2.00
CA LYS A 135 2.47 -2.64 -2.22
C LYS A 135 2.73 -2.01 -3.58
N ASP A 136 3.45 -0.89 -3.61
CA ASP A 136 3.91 -0.24 -4.85
C ASP A 136 2.79 -0.05 -5.91
N ARG A 137 1.60 0.39 -5.45
CA ARG A 137 0.33 0.55 -6.21
C ARG A 137 -0.45 -0.73 -6.53
N HIS A 138 0.08 -1.90 -6.23
CA HIS A 138 -0.60 -3.18 -6.43
C HIS A 138 -1.30 -3.63 -5.15
N TRP A 139 -2.55 -4.04 -5.29
CA TRP A 139 -3.32 -4.67 -4.22
C TRP A 139 -3.14 -6.18 -4.26
N THR A 140 -2.94 -6.79 -3.09
CA THR A 140 -2.89 -8.22 -2.93
C THR A 140 -3.85 -8.70 -1.86
N ILE A 141 -4.45 -9.85 -2.10
CA ILE A 141 -5.33 -10.53 -1.16
C ILE A 141 -4.46 -11.31 -0.17
N GLY A 142 -4.72 -11.11 1.12
CA GLY A 142 -4.28 -11.99 2.19
C GLY A 142 -5.45 -12.83 2.70
N VAL A 143 -5.20 -14.11 2.89
CA VAL A 143 -6.12 -15.05 3.54
C VAL A 143 -5.75 -15.14 5.02
N ARG A 144 -6.75 -15.22 5.90
CA ARG A 144 -6.57 -15.41 7.34
C ARG A 144 -6.97 -16.82 7.74
#